data_AF-A0A4S0MV75-F1
#
_entry.id   AF-A0A4S0MV75-F1
#
_cell.length_a   1.000
_cell.length_b   1.000
_cell.length_c   1.000
_cell.angle_alpha   90.00
_cell.angle_beta   90.00
_cell.angle_gamma   90.00
#
_symmetry.space_group_name_H-M   'P 1'
#
loop_
_entity.id
_entity.type
_entity.pdbx_description
1 polymer ?
#
loop_
_entity_poly.entity_id
_entity_poly.type
_entity_poly.pdbx_seq_one_letter_code
_entity_poly.pdbx_strand_id
1 'polypeptide(L)'
;KEAIDIVLCFGWIDAVRKSLDEKSFLQRYTPRGRKSIWSKINIDNVARLIEEGRMTKHGLREVEAAKADGRWDRAYGGSKEMTIPPDLQAAIDAEPNAKAMLEKLSAQNR
;
A
#
# COMPACT_ATOMS: atom_id res chain seq x y z
N LYS A 1 13.84 -0.73 0.60
CA LYS A 1 13.17 -1.93 1.18
C LYS A 1 13.50 -2.09 2.65
N GLU A 2 14.76 -1.92 3.04
CA GLU A 2 15.24 -2.12 4.42
C GLU A 2 14.39 -1.45 5.51
N ALA A 3 14.00 -0.18 5.33
CA ALA A 3 13.15 0.49 6.31
C ALA A 3 11.76 -0.15 6.47
N ILE A 4 11.13 -0.59 5.37
CA ILE A 4 9.82 -1.26 5.40
C ILE A 4 9.90 -2.60 6.14
N ASP A 5 10.95 -3.37 5.88
CA ASP A 5 11.17 -4.64 6.55
C ASP A 5 11.23 -4.45 8.07
N ILE A 6 12.05 -3.49 8.53
CA ILE A 6 12.21 -3.23 9.96
C ILE A 6 10.89 -2.76 10.59
N VAL A 7 10.16 -1.84 9.96
CA VAL A 7 8.89 -1.39 10.55
C VAL A 7 7.87 -2.52 10.63
N LEU A 8 7.80 -3.42 9.63
CA LEU A 8 6.95 -4.61 9.70
C LEU A 8 7.36 -5.54 10.85
N CYS A 9 8.66 -5.81 11.00
CA CYS A 9 9.19 -6.64 12.08
C CYS A 9 8.78 -6.15 13.48
N PHE A 10 8.58 -4.84 13.66
CA PHE A 10 8.22 -4.22 14.94
C PHE A 10 6.74 -3.78 15.03
N GLY A 11 5.90 -4.10 14.05
CA GLY A 11 4.45 -3.80 14.08
C GLY A 11 4.10 -2.36 13.72
N TRP A 12 4.94 -1.70 12.92
CA TRP A 12 4.77 -0.34 12.43
C TRP A 12 4.35 -0.34 10.95
N ILE A 13 4.00 0.84 10.45
CA ILE A 13 3.62 1.08 9.05
C ILE A 13 4.26 2.38 8.55
N ASP A 14 4.61 2.40 7.27
CA ASP A 14 4.87 3.61 6.51
C ASP A 14 3.55 4.36 6.27
N ALA A 15 3.36 5.45 7.02
CA ALA A 15 2.13 6.23 6.94
C ALA A 15 2.21 7.24 5.79
N VAL A 16 2.43 8.51 6.10
CA VAL A 16 2.37 9.57 5.12
C VAL A 16 3.76 9.82 4.56
N ARG A 17 3.86 9.83 3.23
CA ARG A 17 4.99 10.35 2.48
C ARG A 17 4.66 11.74 1.95
N LYS A 18 5.57 12.70 2.12
CA LYS A 18 5.44 14.05 1.55
C LYS A 18 6.71 14.46 0.84
N SER A 19 6.59 15.20 -0.26
CA SER A 19 7.75 15.87 -0.85
C SER A 19 8.33 16.86 0.15
N LEU A 20 9.65 16.92 0.24
CA LEU A 20 10.36 17.95 0.98
C LEU A 20 10.93 18.98 0.01
N ASP A 21 11.58 18.49 -1.05
CA ASP A 21 12.14 19.28 -2.15
C ASP A 21 12.12 18.46 -3.46
N GLU A 22 12.84 18.91 -4.49
CA GLU A 22 12.93 18.28 -5.81
C GLU A 22 13.54 16.87 -5.80
N LYS A 23 14.38 16.56 -4.81
CA LYS A 23 15.15 15.29 -4.73
C LYS A 23 14.93 14.53 -3.43
N SER A 24 14.16 15.07 -2.49
CA SER A 24 13.98 14.48 -1.17
C SER A 24 12.53 14.51 -0.69
N PHE A 25 12.23 13.60 0.24
CA PHE A 25 10.90 13.42 0.80
C PHE A 25 10.99 13.09 2.29
N LEU A 26 9.92 13.41 3.01
CA LEU A 26 9.69 12.99 4.39
C LEU A 26 8.82 11.74 4.39
N GLN A 27 9.27 10.70 5.10
CA GLN A 27 8.50 9.49 5.33
C GLN A 27 8.21 9.36 6.82
N ARG A 28 6.93 9.34 7.20
CA ARG A 28 6.53 9.04 8.57
C ARG A 28 6.35 7.53 8.73
N TYR A 29 6.96 6.98 9.78
CA TYR A 29 6.68 5.66 10.29
C TYR A 29 5.94 5.77 11.62
N THR A 30 4.96 4.91 11.85
CA THR A 30 4.15 4.95 13.07
C THR A 30 3.68 3.54 13.44
N PRO A 31 3.45 3.23 14.73
CA PRO A 31 2.85 1.97 15.13
C PRO A 31 1.51 1.72 14.41
N ARG A 32 1.22 0.46 14.09
CA ARG A 32 -0.10 0.09 13.56
C ARG A 32 -1.16 0.26 14.65
N GLY A 33 -2.33 0.76 14.25
CA GLY A 33 -3.52 0.84 15.08
C GLY A 33 -4.61 -0.11 14.56
N ARG A 34 -5.73 -0.18 15.29
CA ARG A 34 -6.89 -1.03 14.94
C ARG A 34 -7.46 -0.78 13.53
N LYS A 35 -7.26 0.42 12.98
CA LYS A 35 -7.74 0.81 11.65
C LYS A 35 -6.65 0.76 10.56
N SER A 36 -5.43 0.35 10.90
CA SER A 36 -4.33 0.29 9.92
C SER A 36 -4.58 -0.81 8.91
N ILE A 37 -4.76 -0.42 7.65
CA ILE A 37 -4.96 -1.32 6.52
C ILE A 37 -3.67 -2.09 6.18
N TRP A 38 -3.84 -3.22 5.53
CA TRP A 38 -2.75 -4.03 4.98
C TRP A 38 -2.82 -4.01 3.45
N SER A 39 -1.66 -4.06 2.81
CA SER A 39 -1.53 -4.26 1.38
C SER A 39 -1.01 -5.67 1.13
N LYS A 40 -1.33 -6.26 -0.04
CA LYS A 40 -0.80 -7.58 -0.42
C LYS A 40 0.74 -7.60 -0.38
N ILE A 41 1.38 -6.52 -0.84
CA ILE A 41 2.86 -6.39 -0.79
C ILE A 41 3.40 -6.48 0.64
N ASN A 42 2.72 -5.86 1.63
CA ASN A 42 3.16 -5.96 3.02
C ASN A 42 2.89 -7.35 3.61
N ILE A 43 1.85 -8.05 3.16
CA ILE A 43 1.62 -9.45 3.50
C ILE A 43 2.75 -10.33 2.95
N ASP A 44 3.12 -10.15 1.68
CA ASP A 44 4.21 -10.90 1.03
C ASP A 44 5.55 -10.63 1.73
N ASN A 45 5.82 -9.37 2.09
CA ASN A 45 7.00 -9.01 2.87
C ASN A 45 6.99 -9.68 4.24
N VAL A 46 5.85 -9.70 4.94
CA VAL A 46 5.74 -10.39 6.23
C VAL A 46 5.99 -11.89 6.07
N ALA A 47 5.41 -12.54 5.06
CA ALA A 47 5.63 -13.97 4.81
C ALA A 47 7.13 -14.28 4.64
N ARG A 48 7.81 -13.52 3.78
CA ARG A 48 9.27 -13.61 3.60
C ARG A 48 10.04 -13.35 4.90
N LEU A 49 9.66 -12.33 5.68
CA LEU A 49 10.35 -11.99 6.94
C LEU A 49 10.14 -13.03 8.05
N ILE A 50 9.03 -13.77 8.01
CA ILE A 50 8.79 -14.93 8.88
C ILE A 50 9.73 -16.07 8.48
N GLU A 51 9.83 -16.38 7.18
CA GLU A 51 10.75 -17.41 6.66
C GLU A 51 12.22 -17.09 6.98
N GLU A 52 12.60 -15.80 6.92
CA GLU A 52 13.92 -15.31 7.29
C GLU A 52 14.16 -15.27 8.82
N GLY A 53 13.15 -15.55 9.65
CA GLY A 53 13.27 -15.49 11.12
C GLY A 53 13.47 -14.07 11.68
N ARG A 54 13.15 -13.03 10.91
CA ARG A 54 13.39 -11.62 11.26
C ARG A 54 12.22 -10.97 11.99
N MET A 55 11.03 -11.55 11.92
CA MET A 55 9.85 -11.01 12.60
C MET A 55 10.00 -11.06 14.12
N THR A 56 9.68 -9.97 14.80
CA THR A 56 9.65 -9.93 16.27
C THR A 56 8.23 -10.21 16.79
N LYS A 57 8.12 -10.46 18.10
CA LYS A 57 6.82 -10.58 18.79
C LYS A 57 5.90 -9.37 18.57
N HIS A 58 6.46 -8.17 18.36
CA HIS A 58 5.68 -6.95 18.15
C HIS A 58 5.04 -6.94 16.76
N GLY A 59 5.79 -7.30 15.72
CA GLY A 59 5.26 -7.45 14.37
C GLY A 59 4.22 -8.56 14.28
N LEU A 60 4.52 -9.73 14.85
CA LEU A 60 3.60 -10.88 14.86
C LEU A 60 2.28 -10.55 15.57
N ARG A 61 2.31 -9.78 16.66
CA ARG A 61 1.09 -9.35 17.35
C ARG A 61 0.15 -8.56 16.42
N GLU A 62 0.69 -7.67 15.59
CA GLU A 62 -0.12 -6.89 14.66
C GLU A 62 -0.62 -7.73 13.47
N VAL A 63 0.14 -8.75 13.05
CA VAL A 63 -0.29 -9.74 12.06
C VAL A 63 -1.50 -10.53 12.59
N GLU A 64 -1.40 -11.07 13.80
CA GLU A 64 -2.48 -11.84 14.41
C GLU A 64 -3.72 -10.97 14.68
N ALA A 65 -3.53 -9.72 15.13
CA ALA A 65 -4.64 -8.78 15.30
C ALA A 65 -5.35 -8.48 13.97
N ALA A 66 -4.61 -8.37 12.86
CA ALA A 66 -5.18 -8.11 11.55
C ALA A 66 -5.89 -9.33 10.94
N LYS A 67 -5.41 -10.54 11.22
CA LYS A 67 -6.11 -11.78 10.86
C LYS A 67 -7.42 -11.89 11.64
N ALA A 68 -7.38 -11.64 12.95
CA ALA A 68 -8.54 -11.76 13.82
C ALA A 68 -9.70 -10.80 13.47
N ASP A 69 -9.40 -9.61 12.94
CA ASP A 69 -10.41 -8.62 12.55
C ASP A 69 -10.66 -8.51 11.02
N GLY A 70 -10.09 -9.45 10.26
CA GLY A 70 -10.25 -9.59 8.81
C GLY A 70 -9.58 -8.49 7.98
N ARG A 71 -8.78 -7.58 8.57
CA ARG A 71 -7.99 -6.61 7.79
C ARG A 71 -6.94 -7.28 6.93
N TRP A 72 -6.45 -8.44 7.37
CA TRP A 72 -5.50 -9.27 6.61
C TRP A 72 -6.11 -9.75 5.30
N ASP A 73 -7.31 -10.32 5.33
CA ASP A 73 -7.97 -10.85 4.13
C ASP A 73 -8.47 -9.73 3.19
N ARG A 74 -8.80 -8.56 3.75
CA ARG A 74 -9.16 -7.36 2.98
C ARG A 74 -7.96 -6.61 2.42
N ALA A 75 -6.76 -7.19 2.42
CA ALA A 75 -5.57 -6.51 1.95
C ALA A 75 -5.69 -6.15 0.47
N TYR A 76 -5.51 -4.86 0.17
CA TYR A 76 -5.67 -4.35 -1.19
C TYR A 76 -4.45 -4.71 -2.04
N GLY A 77 -4.70 -5.04 -3.32
CA GLY A 77 -3.66 -5.23 -4.32
C GLY A 77 -3.05 -3.89 -4.77
N GLY A 78 -1.93 -3.94 -5.49
CA GLY A 78 -1.36 -2.73 -6.08
C GLY A 78 -2.29 -2.15 -7.16
N SER A 79 -2.24 -0.83 -7.37
CA SER A 79 -3.00 -0.14 -8.43
C SER A 79 -2.69 -0.65 -9.84
N LYS A 80 -1.57 -1.38 -10.03
CA LYS A 80 -1.23 -2.04 -11.30
C LYS A 80 -2.30 -3.02 -11.81
N GLU A 81 -3.11 -3.60 -10.91
CA GLU A 81 -4.18 -4.53 -11.29
C GLU A 81 -5.53 -3.84 -11.47
N MET A 82 -5.64 -2.53 -11.17
CA MET A 82 -6.88 -1.79 -11.38
C MET A 82 -7.06 -1.50 -12.87
N THR A 83 -8.08 -2.14 -13.45
CA THR A 83 -8.54 -1.85 -14.81
C THR A 83 -9.65 -0.81 -14.77
N ILE A 84 -9.72 0.04 -15.79
CA ILE A 84 -10.80 1.01 -15.93
C ILE A 84 -12.07 0.22 -16.32
N PRO A 85 -13.16 0.31 -15.54
CA PRO A 85 -14.43 -0.32 -15.91
C PRO A 85 -14.89 0.11 -17.32
N PRO A 86 -15.45 -0.79 -18.13
CA PRO A 86 -15.82 -0.48 -19.52
C PRO A 86 -16.79 0.71 -19.66
N ASP A 87 -17.72 0.85 -18.73
CA ASP A 87 -18.68 1.95 -18.66
C ASP A 87 -17.99 3.30 -18.38
N LEU A 88 -17.02 3.32 -17.45
CA LEU A 88 -16.22 4.50 -17.18
C LEU A 88 -15.33 4.86 -18.37
N GLN A 89 -14.72 3.87 -19.03
CA GLN A 89 -13.92 4.10 -20.23
C GLN A 89 -14.77 4.72 -21.36
N ALA A 90 -15.98 4.19 -21.58
CA ALA A 90 -16.90 4.74 -22.58
C ALA A 90 -17.30 6.19 -22.27
N ALA A 91 -17.55 6.53 -21.00
CA ALA A 91 -17.85 7.89 -20.58
C ALA A 91 -16.65 8.84 -20.79
N ILE A 92 -15.41 8.38 -20.56
CA ILE A 92 -14.19 9.16 -20.80
C ILE A 92 -13.98 9.38 -22.31
N ASP A 93 -14.19 8.36 -23.13
CA ASP A 93 -14.00 8.44 -24.58
C ASP A 93 -15.04 9.37 -25.27
N ALA A 94 -16.22 9.54 -24.66
CA ALA A 94 -17.25 10.45 -25.14
C ALA A 94 -16.93 11.94 -24.89
N GLU A 95 -16.02 12.26 -23.95
CA GLU A 95 -15.68 13.63 -23.57
C GLU A 95 -14.22 13.97 -23.95
N PRO A 96 -13.98 14.81 -24.98
CA PRO A 96 -12.63 15.07 -25.51
C PRO A 96 -11.61 15.55 -24.46
N ASN A 97 -12.06 16.39 -23.52
CA ASN A 97 -11.20 16.90 -22.45
C ASN A 97 -10.80 15.80 -21.45
N ALA A 98 -11.72 14.88 -21.15
CA ALA A 98 -11.46 13.76 -20.25
C ALA A 98 -10.48 12.76 -20.88
N LYS A 99 -10.68 12.45 -22.16
CA LYS A 99 -9.77 11.59 -22.93
C LYS A 99 -8.35 12.15 -22.97
N ALA A 100 -8.18 13.42 -23.32
CA ALA A 100 -6.87 14.08 -23.36
C ALA A 100 -6.19 14.16 -21.99
N MET A 101 -6.97 14.20 -20.89
CA MET A 101 -6.43 14.15 -19.53
C MET A 101 -5.95 12.73 -19.17
N LEU A 102 -6.73 11.69 -19.48
CA LEU A 102 -6.39 10.29 -19.18
C LEU A 102 -5.06 9.85 -19.84
N GLU A 103 -4.76 10.38 -21.02
CA GLU A 103 -3.50 10.15 -21.74
C GLU A 103 -2.28 10.76 -21.03
N LYS A 104 -2.47 11.82 -20.24
CA LYS A 104 -1.40 12.48 -19.48
C LYS A 104 -1.14 11.84 -18.11
N LEU A 105 -2.04 10.97 -17.64
CA LEU A 105 -1.91 10.31 -16.35
C LEU A 105 -0.93 9.13 -16.45
N SER A 106 -0.04 9.07 -15.48
CA SER A 106 0.81 7.91 -15.18
C SER A 106 0.03 6.83 -14.41
N ALA A 107 0.57 5.62 -14.32
CA ALA A 107 -0.01 4.56 -13.50
C ALA A 107 -0.10 4.90 -11.98
N GLN A 108 0.54 5.98 -11.54
CA GLN A 108 0.49 6.44 -10.15
C GLN A 108 -0.68 7.42 -9.88
N ASN A 109 -1.17 8.13 -10.90
CA ASN A 109 -2.22 9.15 -10.78
C ASN A 109 -3.40 8.95 -11.75
N ARG A 110 -3.42 7.82 -12.46
CA ARG A 110 -4.57 7.26 -13.17
C ARG A 110 -5.46 6.53 -12.17
#